data_AF-A0A383ASN8-F1
#
_entry.id   AF-A0A383ASN8-F1
#
_cell.length_a   1.000
_cell.length_b   1.000
_cell.length_c   1.000
_cell.angle_alpha   90.00
_cell.angle_beta   90.00
_cell.angle_gamma   90.00
#
_symmetry.space_group_name_H-M   'P 1'
#
loop_
_entity.id
_entity.type
_entity.pdbx_description
1 polymer ?
#
loop_
_entity_poly.entity_id
_entity_poly.type
_entity_poly.pdbx_seq_one_letter_code
_entity_poly.pdbx_strand_id
1 'polypeptide(L)' 'MKKNKISKNWINRQRRDIYVRQSKVDGYRSRSSYKLQEIDEKFKILKNGISLIDLGAAP' A
#
# COMPACT_ATOMS: atom_id res chain seq x y z
N MET A 1 7.69 1.23 28.13
CA MET A 1 7.25 0.59 26.87
C MET A 1 8.47 0.35 25.97
N LYS A 2 8.75 -0.90 25.57
CA LYS A 2 9.92 -1.24 24.74
C LYS A 2 9.71 -0.62 23.34
N LYS A 3 10.58 0.31 22.91
CA LYS A 3 10.54 0.86 21.55
C LYS A 3 10.79 -0.30 20.57
N ASN A 4 9.77 -0.71 19.81
CA ASN A 4 9.94 -1.64 18.71
C ASN A 4 10.96 -1.06 17.74
N LYS A 5 12.15 -1.68 17.67
CA LYS A 5 13.26 -1.19 16.87
C LYS A 5 12.96 -1.54 15.41
N ILE A 6 12.22 -0.66 14.74
CA ILE A 6 11.96 -0.78 13.30
C ILE A 6 13.32 -0.85 12.60
N SER A 7 13.51 -1.88 11.76
CA SER A 7 14.78 -2.09 11.07
C SER A 7 15.12 -0.87 10.20
N LYS A 8 16.36 -0.37 10.31
CA LYS A 8 16.88 0.70 9.44
C LYS A 8 16.68 0.36 7.96
N ASN A 9 16.78 -0.93 7.61
CA ASN A 9 16.55 -1.42 6.25
C ASN A 9 15.09 -1.26 5.81
N TRP A 10 14.12 -1.45 6.70
CA TRP A 10 12.70 -1.24 6.39
C TRP A 10 12.42 0.24 6.10
N ILE A 11 12.96 1.15 6.93
CA ILE A 11 12.80 2.61 6.74
C ILE A 11 13.42 3.03 5.41
N ASN A 12 14.63 2.55 5.11
CA ASN A 12 15.32 2.89 3.87
C ASN A 12 14.62 2.32 2.62
N ARG A 13 13.97 1.15 2.74
CA ARG A 13 13.11 0.62 1.66
C ARG A 13 11.90 1.51 1.44
N GLN A 14 11.15 1.81 2.50
CA GLN A 14 9.98 2.71 2.42
C GLN A 14 10.31 4.08 1.83
N ARG A 15 11.47 4.67 2.19
CA ARG A 15 11.90 5.96 1.63
C ARG A 15 12.25 5.91 0.14
N ARG A 16 12.75 4.78 -0.36
CA ARG A 16 13.16 4.61 -1.77
C ARG A 16 12.04 4.09 -2.67
N ASP A 17 10.95 3.64 -2.07
CA ASP A 17 9.80 3.09 -2.75
C ASP A 17 9.06 4.18 -3.54
N ILE A 18 9.09 4.08 -4.86
CA ILE A 18 8.47 5.04 -5.77
C ILE A 18 6.97 5.13 -5.53
N TYR A 19 6.31 4.01 -5.23
CA TYR A 19 4.87 3.97 -5.06
C TYR A 19 4.44 4.57 -3.73
N VAL A 20 5.28 4.52 -2.68
CA VAL A 20 5.01 5.24 -1.42
C VAL A 20 5.09 6.75 -1.63
N ARG A 21 6.00 7.22 -2.48
CA ARG A 21 6.08 8.65 -2.81
C ARG A 21 4.89 9.07 -3.66
N GLN A 22 4.61 8.31 -4.73
CA GLN A 22 3.50 8.59 -5.63
C GLN A 22 2.17 8.58 -4.88
N SER A 23 1.93 7.62 -3.97
CA SER A 23 0.67 7.55 -3.22
C SER A 23 0.39 8.83 -2.42
N LYS A 24 1.43 9.49 -1.91
CA LYS A 24 1.27 10.76 -1.21
C LYS A 24 0.94 11.91 -2.15
N VAL A 25 1.55 11.93 -3.35
CA VAL A 25 1.28 12.95 -4.38
C VAL A 25 -0.15 12.81 -4.89
N ASP A 26 -0.60 11.58 -5.14
CA ASP A 26 -1.91 11.28 -5.70
C ASP A 26 -3.03 11.27 -4.63
N GLY A 27 -2.68 11.47 -3.35
CA GLY A 27 -3.66 11.48 -2.25
C GLY A 27 -4.16 10.10 -1.81
N TYR A 28 -3.55 9.01 -2.27
CA TYR A 28 -3.86 7.66 -1.82
C TYR A 28 -3.32 7.39 -0.41
N ARG A 29 -4.09 6.62 0.37
CA ARG A 29 -3.73 6.25 1.74
C ARG A 29 -2.48 5.36 1.82
N SER A 30 -2.22 4.54 0.81
CA SER A 30 -1.11 3.60 0.77
C SER A 30 -0.71 3.26 -0.66
N ARG A 31 0.52 2.71 -0.83
CA ARG A 31 0.99 2.20 -2.14
C ARG A 31 0.23 0.95 -2.63
N SER A 32 -0.56 0.30 -1.78
CA SER A 32 -1.39 -0.85 -2.17
C SER A 32 -2.54 -0.46 -3.08
N SER A 33 -2.96 0.82 -3.07
CA SER A 33 -3.99 1.35 -3.97
C SER A 33 -3.69 1.08 -5.44
N TYR A 34 -2.44 1.22 -5.89
CA TYR A 34 -2.06 0.95 -7.28
C TYR A 34 -2.29 -0.51 -7.70
N LYS A 35 -1.95 -1.44 -6.81
CA LYS A 35 -2.18 -2.87 -7.07
C LYS A 35 -3.67 -3.18 -7.08
N LEU A 36 -4.43 -2.58 -6.17
CA LEU A 36 -5.89 -2.73 -6.17
C LEU A 36 -6.51 -2.18 -7.45
N GLN A 37 -6.06 -1.03 -7.94
CA GLN A 37 -6.49 -0.45 -9.21
C GLN A 37 -6.18 -1.38 -10.39
N GLU A 38 -4.96 -1.90 -10.50
CA GLU A 38 -4.59 -2.83 -11.57
C GLU A 38 -5.43 -4.13 -11.53
N ILE A 39 -5.67 -4.68 -10.33
CA ILE A 39 -6.54 -5.84 -10.15
C ILE A 39 -7.96 -5.52 -10.58
N ASP A 40 -8.49 -4.37 -10.18
CA ASP A 40 -9.85 -3.99 -10.55
C ASP A 40 -9.98 -3.69 -12.06
N GLU A 41 -8.97 -3.08 -12.67
CA GLU A 41 -8.93 -2.87 -14.12
C GLU A 41 -9.05 -4.19 -14.87
N LYS A 42 -8.34 -5.22 -14.42
CA LYS A 42 -8.30 -6.55 -15.04
C LYS A 42 -9.52 -7.42 -14.74
N PHE A 43 -10.00 -7.40 -13.50
CA PHE A 43 -10.98 -8.38 -13.01
C PHE A 43 -12.34 -7.77 -12.64
N LYS A 44 -12.47 -6.43 -12.59
CA LYS A 44 -13.71 -5.71 -12.26
C LYS A 44 -14.35 -6.20 -10.96
N ILE A 45 -13.53 -6.24 -9.91
CA ILE A 45 -13.90 -6.82 -8.61
C ILE A 45 -14.54 -5.80 -7.66
N LEU A 46 -14.28 -4.52 -7.86
CA LEU A 46 -14.88 -3.44 -7.08
C LEU A 46 -16.31 -3.21 -7.56
N LYS A 47 -17.26 -3.44 -6.65
CA LYS A 47 -18.69 -3.26 -6.87
C LYS A 47 -19.27 -2.46 -5.72
N ASN A 48 -20.38 -1.77 -5.98
CA ASN A 48 -21.07 -1.01 -4.93
C ASN A 48 -21.45 -1.94 -3.77
N GLY A 49 -21.19 -1.49 -2.54
CA GLY A 49 -21.51 -2.24 -1.32
C GLY A 49 -20.46 -3.26 -0.87
N ILE A 50 -19.29 -3.35 -1.53
CA ILE A 50 -18.21 -4.22 -1.08
C ILE A 50 -17.41 -3.58 0.08
N SER A 51 -17.12 -4.37 1.10
CA SER A 51 -16.18 -4.02 2.16
C SER A 51 -14.81 -4.62 1.84
N LEU A 52 -13.76 -3.80 1.92
CA LEU A 52 -12.40 -4.20 1.53
C LEU A 52 -11.42 -3.94 2.67
N ILE A 53 -10.53 -4.90 2.92
CA ILE A 53 -9.50 -4.82 3.96
C ILE A 53 -8.13 -5.04 3.34
N ASP A 54 -7.22 -4.08 3.53
CA ASP A 54 -5.81 -4.25 3.17
C ASP A 54 -5.08 -4.93 4.33
N LEU A 55 -4.69 -6.20 4.11
CA LEU A 55 -3.97 -7.00 5.11
C LEU A 55 -2.45 -6.85 5.01
N GLY A 56 -1.92 -6.08 4.04
CA GLY A 56 -0.50 -5.84 3.88
C GLY A 56 0.34 -7.13 3.74
N ALA A 57 0.50 -7.62 2.51
CA ALA A 57 1.41 -8.72 2.24
C ALA A 57 2.83 -8.20 1.94
N ALA A 58 3.84 -8.71 2.66
CA ALA A 58 5.25 -8.57 2.30
C ALA A 58 5.71 -9.90 1.66
N PRO A 59 6.43 -9.87 0.52
CA PRO A 59 7.12 -11.05 0.03
C PRO A 59 8.25 -11.47 0.99
#